data_AF-A0AAN8FTP5-F1
#
_entry.id   AF-A0AAN8FTP5-F1
#
_cell.length_a   1.000
_cell.length_b   1.000
_cell.length_c   1.000
_cell.angle_alpha   90.00
_cell.angle_beta   90.00
_cell.angle_gamma   90.00
#
_symmetry.space_group_name_H-M   'P 1'
#
loop_
_entity.id
_entity.type
_entity.pdbx_description
1 polymer ?
#
loop_
_entity_poly.entity_id
_entity_poly.type
_entity_poly.pdbx_seq_one_letter_code
_entity_poly.pdbx_strand_id
1 'polypeptide(L)'
;MRNLFVTIEALEPLNRIKKIDHGALIFEDNTGFESISFLNSLEEIDNSASEEPAIQISNNVGLLSIGLPALRKVMSGGEGPIVQIYSLNALPAEDDTRFREMTGGRYYSYVHNKDAEESEEDSTGLVVGLVIVGMAVLAIAAGVIVCVIYKKEKQRKMDEAKRPDGASNESREMQSKVRPGSMDG
;
A
#
# COMPACT_ATOMS: atom_id res chain seq x y z
N MET A 1 -2.86 1.92 -20.89
CA MET A 1 -3.69 3.11 -21.13
C MET A 1 -2.97 3.98 -22.15
N ARG A 2 -3.68 4.55 -23.14
CA ARG A 2 -3.07 5.49 -24.09
C ARG A 2 -3.12 6.87 -23.44
N ASN A 3 -1.97 7.49 -23.21
CA ASN A 3 -1.91 8.89 -22.79
C ASN A 3 -2.38 9.73 -23.98
N LEU A 4 -3.62 10.22 -23.90
CA LEU A 4 -4.15 11.20 -24.83
C LEU A 4 -3.60 12.57 -24.42
N PHE A 5 -2.71 13.11 -25.24
CA PHE A 5 -2.27 14.48 -25.08
C PHE A 5 -3.36 15.38 -25.66
N VAL A 6 -4.11 16.05 -24.79
CA VAL A 6 -5.14 17.02 -25.17
C VAL A 6 -4.61 18.41 -24.88
N THR A 7 -4.57 19.28 -25.90
CA THR A 7 -4.15 20.67 -25.71
C THR A 7 -5.34 21.53 -25.27
N ILE A 8 -5.06 22.69 -24.66
CA ILE A 8 -6.11 23.62 -24.21
C ILE A 8 -6.94 24.12 -25.40
N GLU A 9 -6.32 24.31 -26.57
CA GLU A 9 -7.02 24.73 -27.79
C GLU A 9 -8.05 23.68 -28.24
N ALA A 10 -7.77 22.39 -28.03
CA ALA A 10 -8.72 21.32 -28.33
C ALA A 10 -9.95 21.36 -27.41
N LEU A 11 -9.85 22.00 -26.24
CA LEU A 11 -10.94 22.17 -25.28
C LEU A 11 -11.68 23.50 -25.43
N GLU A 12 -11.21 24.42 -26.27
CA GLU A 12 -11.86 25.72 -26.53
C GLU A 12 -13.36 25.58 -26.85
N PRO A 13 -13.83 24.59 -27.65
CA PRO A 13 -15.25 24.44 -27.94
C PRO A 13 -16.12 24.15 -26.70
N LEU A 14 -15.54 23.74 -25.57
CA LEU A 14 -16.26 23.47 -24.32
C LEU A 14 -16.58 24.75 -23.54
N ASN A 15 -15.91 25.86 -23.82
CA ASN A 15 -16.17 27.17 -23.19
C ASN A 15 -17.64 27.58 -23.36
N ARG A 16 -18.29 27.23 -24.47
CA ARG A 16 -19.70 27.57 -24.72
C ARG A 16 -20.72 26.82 -23.84
N ILE A 17 -20.29 25.81 -23.09
CA ILE A 17 -21.19 25.02 -22.24
C ILE A 17 -21.59 25.86 -21.04
N LYS A 18 -22.89 26.16 -20.94
CA LYS A 18 -23.47 26.92 -19.83
C LYS A 18 -24.12 26.07 -18.77
N LYS A 19 -24.58 24.88 -19.14
CA LYS A 19 -25.36 24.02 -18.28
C LYS A 19 -25.03 22.56 -18.54
N ILE A 20 -24.90 21.80 -17.46
CA ILE A 20 -24.92 20.33 -17.48
C ILE A 20 -26.27 19.90 -16.90
N ASP A 21 -27.13 19.35 -17.76
CA ASP A 21 -28.45 18.85 -17.39
C ASP A 21 -28.39 17.36 -17.11
N HIS A 22 -28.94 16.95 -15.97
CA HIS A 22 -29.03 15.54 -15.55
C HIS A 22 -27.67 14.82 -15.56
N GLY A 23 -26.63 15.49 -15.07
CA GLY A 23 -25.28 14.96 -15.11
C GLY A 23 -24.32 15.64 -14.14
N ALA A 24 -23.12 15.08 -14.07
CA ALA A 24 -22.04 15.53 -13.21
C ALA A 24 -20.83 15.99 -14.02
N LEU A 25 -20.03 16.88 -13.43
CA LEU A 25 -18.69 17.22 -13.91
C LEU A 25 -17.68 16.34 -13.17
N ILE A 26 -17.04 15.43 -13.90
CA ILE A 26 -15.97 14.57 -13.38
C ILE A 26 -14.66 15.00 -14.05
N PHE A 27 -13.68 15.42 -13.25
CA PHE A 27 -12.36 15.82 -13.71
C PHE A 27 -11.31 15.07 -12.88
N GLU A 28 -10.83 13.96 -13.41
CA GLU A 28 -9.96 13.03 -12.68
C GLU A 28 -8.76 12.54 -13.48
N ASP A 29 -7.68 12.22 -12.76
CA ASP A 29 -6.45 11.61 -13.28
C ASP A 29 -5.79 12.40 -14.44
N ASN A 30 -5.94 13.73 -14.44
CA ASN A 30 -5.31 14.59 -15.45
C ASN A 30 -3.93 15.08 -15.01
N THR A 31 -3.07 15.38 -15.98
CA THR A 31 -1.76 15.98 -15.73
C THR A 31 -1.59 17.23 -16.58
N GLY A 32 -1.00 18.29 -16.03
CA GLY A 32 -0.66 19.51 -16.77
C GLY A 32 -1.77 20.54 -16.93
N PHE A 33 -2.92 20.35 -16.26
CA PHE A 33 -3.98 21.37 -16.19
C PHE A 33 -3.89 22.12 -14.86
N GLU A 34 -3.69 23.44 -14.94
CA GLU A 34 -3.67 24.31 -13.76
C GLU A 34 -5.08 24.64 -13.25
N SER A 35 -6.09 24.59 -14.12
CA SER A 35 -7.50 24.83 -13.80
C SER A 35 -8.46 24.24 -14.84
N ILE A 36 -9.76 24.20 -14.51
CA ILE A 36 -10.86 23.81 -15.41
C ILE A 36 -11.48 25.05 -16.09
N SER A 37 -10.69 26.11 -16.27
CA SER A 37 -11.13 27.40 -16.84
C SER A 37 -11.51 27.33 -18.31
N PHE A 38 -11.22 26.23 -19.00
CA PHE A 38 -11.80 25.95 -20.33
C PHE A 38 -13.33 25.77 -20.29
N LEU A 39 -13.94 25.63 -19.11
CA LEU A 39 -15.39 25.68 -18.85
C LEU A 39 -15.82 27.01 -18.19
N ASN A 40 -15.17 28.12 -18.49
CA ASN A 40 -15.45 29.43 -17.87
C ASN A 40 -16.90 29.93 -17.98
N SER A 41 -17.68 29.51 -18.99
CA SER A 41 -19.09 29.90 -19.12
C SER A 41 -20.06 28.92 -18.45
N LEU A 42 -19.58 27.88 -17.77
CA LEU A 42 -20.43 26.93 -17.07
C LEU A 42 -21.10 27.62 -15.87
N GLU A 43 -22.41 27.80 -15.94
CA GLU A 43 -23.22 28.53 -14.96
C GLU A 43 -23.94 27.57 -14.01
N GLU A 44 -24.38 26.41 -14.49
CA GLU A 44 -25.27 25.51 -13.74
C GLU A 44 -24.95 24.02 -13.98
N ILE A 45 -25.02 23.24 -12.90
CA ILE A 45 -24.95 21.77 -12.95
C ILE A 45 -26.15 21.20 -12.18
N ASP A 46 -26.93 20.36 -12.86
CA ASP A 46 -28.06 19.65 -12.27
C ASP A 46 -27.82 18.15 -12.30
N ASN A 47 -27.43 17.60 -11.15
CA ASN A 47 -27.31 16.17 -10.90
C ASN A 47 -28.39 15.68 -9.92
N SER A 48 -29.57 16.33 -9.89
CA SER A 48 -30.64 16.04 -8.91
C SER A 48 -31.23 14.62 -9.03
N ALA A 49 -31.00 13.94 -10.14
CA ALA A 49 -31.45 12.57 -10.37
C ALA A 49 -30.47 11.49 -9.85
N SER A 50 -29.29 11.89 -9.36
CA SER A 50 -28.25 10.99 -8.87
C SER A 50 -27.96 11.23 -7.40
N GLU A 51 -27.56 10.17 -6.70
CA GLU A 51 -27.04 10.25 -5.33
C GLU A 51 -25.57 10.70 -5.29
N GLU A 52 -24.89 10.65 -6.43
CA GLU A 52 -23.47 11.02 -6.56
C GLU A 52 -23.25 12.54 -6.52
N PRO A 53 -22.02 12.98 -6.19
CA PRO A 53 -21.63 14.38 -6.30
C PRO A 53 -21.87 14.92 -7.72
N ALA A 54 -22.33 16.17 -7.80
CA ALA A 54 -22.49 16.88 -9.06
C ALA A 54 -21.14 17.36 -9.63
N ILE A 55 -20.14 17.54 -8.76
CA ILE A 55 -18.76 17.83 -9.15
C ILE A 55 -17.84 16.90 -8.39
N GLN A 56 -17.02 16.16 -9.13
CA GLN A 56 -15.97 15.30 -8.60
C GLN A 56 -14.64 15.66 -9.25
N ILE A 57 -13.67 16.06 -8.44
CA ILE A 57 -12.33 16.42 -8.88
C ILE A 57 -11.34 15.59 -8.08
N SER A 58 -10.55 14.74 -8.75
CA SER A 58 -9.61 13.86 -8.03
C SER A 58 -8.31 13.62 -8.80
N ASN A 59 -7.21 13.42 -8.08
CA ASN A 59 -5.93 12.94 -8.66
C ASN A 59 -5.35 13.77 -9.83
N ASN A 60 -5.67 15.06 -9.92
CA ASN A 60 -5.15 15.91 -10.98
C ASN A 60 -3.79 16.51 -10.59
N VAL A 61 -2.73 16.17 -11.34
CA VAL A 61 -1.38 16.66 -11.10
C VAL A 61 -1.18 18.02 -11.76
N GLY A 62 -0.84 19.01 -10.94
CA GLY A 62 -0.63 20.39 -11.38
C GLY A 62 -1.88 21.27 -11.30
N LEU A 63 -3.00 20.75 -10.82
CA LEU A 63 -4.19 21.57 -10.56
C LEU A 63 -3.92 22.53 -9.40
N LEU A 64 -4.11 23.82 -9.64
CA LEU A 64 -3.86 24.91 -8.69
C LEU A 64 -5.14 25.64 -8.27
N SER A 65 -6.16 25.62 -9.13
CA SER A 65 -7.49 26.18 -8.84
C SER A 65 -8.58 25.41 -9.59
N ILE A 66 -9.84 25.54 -9.17
CA ILE A 66 -10.93 24.87 -9.90
C ILE A 66 -11.29 25.64 -11.17
N GLY A 67 -11.28 26.97 -11.11
CA GLY A 67 -11.41 27.81 -12.31
C GLY A 67 -12.79 27.77 -12.97
N LEU A 68 -13.87 27.69 -12.20
CA LEU A 68 -15.25 27.75 -12.71
C LEU A 68 -15.94 29.06 -12.31
N PRO A 69 -15.53 30.25 -12.81
CA PRO A 69 -15.96 31.54 -12.26
C PRO A 69 -17.45 31.86 -12.46
N ALA A 70 -18.07 31.41 -13.57
CA ALA A 70 -19.48 31.67 -13.86
C ALA A 70 -20.45 30.76 -13.09
N LEU A 71 -19.94 29.69 -12.47
CA LEU A 71 -20.75 28.68 -11.82
C LEU A 71 -21.48 29.29 -10.62
N ARG A 72 -22.80 29.22 -10.63
CA ARG A 72 -23.66 29.84 -9.60
C ARG A 72 -24.64 28.85 -8.97
N LYS A 73 -24.83 27.68 -9.58
CA LYS A 73 -25.80 26.69 -9.11
C LYS A 73 -25.29 25.27 -9.34
N VAL A 74 -25.31 24.48 -8.28
CA VAL A 74 -24.97 23.05 -8.31
C VAL A 74 -25.98 22.31 -7.47
N MET A 75 -26.56 21.24 -8.02
CA MET A 75 -27.55 20.41 -7.34
C MET A 75 -27.18 18.94 -7.47
N SER A 76 -27.37 18.18 -6.39
CA SER A 76 -27.31 16.71 -6.37
C SER A 76 -28.51 16.18 -5.58
N GLY A 77 -29.02 15.01 -5.98
CA GLY A 77 -30.19 14.37 -5.36
C GLY A 77 -29.87 13.62 -4.08
N GLY A 78 -28.60 13.24 -3.86
CA GLY A 78 -28.17 12.49 -2.69
C GLY A 78 -28.18 13.30 -1.40
N GLU A 79 -27.87 12.65 -0.28
CA GLU A 79 -27.64 13.31 1.03
C GLU A 79 -26.17 13.71 1.23
N GLY A 80 -25.25 13.14 0.44
CA GLY A 80 -23.79 13.33 0.54
C GLY A 80 -23.29 14.71 0.08
N PRO A 81 -21.98 14.86 -0.18
CA PRO A 81 -21.45 16.11 -0.72
C PRO A 81 -21.98 16.35 -2.15
N ILE A 82 -22.34 17.59 -2.45
CA ILE A 82 -22.69 18.04 -3.80
C ILE A 82 -21.40 18.23 -4.62
N VAL A 83 -20.34 18.70 -3.96
CA VAL A 83 -19.02 18.93 -4.56
C VAL A 83 -17.99 18.19 -3.72
N GLN A 84 -17.18 17.36 -4.37
CA GLN A 84 -16.15 16.56 -3.75
C GLN A 84 -14.81 16.75 -4.46
N ILE A 85 -13.80 17.15 -3.70
CA ILE A 85 -12.47 17.45 -4.23
C ILE A 85 -11.40 16.69 -3.45
N TYR A 86 -10.60 15.92 -4.18
CA TYR A 86 -9.40 15.24 -3.71
C TYR A 86 -8.20 15.81 -4.46
N SER A 87 -7.46 16.70 -3.82
CA SER A 87 -6.35 17.41 -4.45
C SER A 87 -5.02 17.05 -3.80
N LEU A 88 -3.95 17.06 -4.60
CA LEU A 88 -2.58 16.96 -4.09
C LEU A 88 -2.10 18.31 -3.51
N ASN A 89 -2.70 19.41 -3.94
CA ASN A 89 -2.37 20.76 -3.51
C ASN A 89 -3.55 21.39 -2.77
N ALA A 90 -3.25 22.24 -1.79
CA ALA A 90 -4.28 23.07 -1.17
C ALA A 90 -4.87 24.02 -2.23
N LEU A 91 -6.20 23.99 -2.35
CA LEU A 91 -6.92 24.94 -3.20
C LEU A 91 -6.91 26.35 -2.56
N PRO A 92 -7.09 27.41 -3.35
CA PRO A 92 -7.28 28.75 -2.82
C PRO A 92 -8.46 28.79 -1.85
N ALA A 93 -8.32 29.51 -0.73
CA ALA A 93 -9.37 29.65 0.28
C ALA A 93 -10.67 30.28 -0.28
N GLU A 94 -10.52 31.08 -1.35
CA GLU A 94 -11.63 31.68 -2.10
C GLU A 94 -12.51 30.61 -2.76
N ASP A 95 -11.90 29.60 -3.40
CA ASP A 95 -12.64 28.48 -4.00
C ASP A 95 -13.35 27.66 -2.91
N ASP A 96 -12.66 27.37 -1.79
CA ASP A 96 -13.25 26.60 -0.67
C ASP A 96 -14.48 27.30 -0.10
N THR A 97 -14.36 28.59 0.20
CA THR A 97 -15.44 29.40 0.78
C THR A 97 -16.63 29.45 -0.20
N ARG A 98 -16.35 29.74 -1.47
CA ARG A 98 -17.39 29.86 -2.50
C ARG A 98 -18.17 28.56 -2.71
N PHE A 99 -17.49 27.41 -2.82
CA PHE A 99 -18.19 26.12 -2.98
C PHE A 99 -18.94 25.72 -1.72
N ARG A 100 -18.40 26.00 -0.53
CA ARG A 100 -19.10 25.76 0.74
C ARG A 100 -20.38 26.59 0.83
N GLU A 101 -20.35 27.86 0.48
CA GLU A 101 -21.53 28.73 0.46
C GLU A 101 -22.56 28.28 -0.59
N MET A 102 -22.13 28.02 -1.82
CA MET A 102 -23.00 27.63 -2.93
C MET A 102 -23.74 26.30 -2.68
N THR A 103 -23.10 25.38 -1.96
CA THR A 103 -23.66 24.05 -1.65
C THR A 103 -24.40 24.00 -0.31
N GLY A 104 -24.54 25.12 0.40
CA GLY A 104 -25.13 25.14 1.74
C GLY A 104 -24.37 24.28 2.75
N GLY A 105 -23.05 24.19 2.60
CA GLY A 105 -22.16 23.37 3.42
C GLY A 105 -21.98 21.92 2.95
N ARG A 106 -22.70 21.47 1.91
CA ARG A 106 -22.54 20.13 1.32
C ARG A 106 -21.36 20.07 0.35
N TYR A 107 -20.18 20.41 0.85
CA TYR A 107 -18.92 20.45 0.12
C TYR A 107 -17.84 19.74 0.94
N TYR A 108 -17.06 18.90 0.26
CA TYR A 108 -15.98 18.14 0.87
C TYR A 108 -14.69 18.33 0.07
N SER A 109 -13.62 18.74 0.75
CA SER A 109 -12.30 18.89 0.16
C SER A 109 -11.26 18.22 1.06
N TYR A 110 -10.45 17.38 0.43
CA TYR A 110 -9.37 16.66 1.07
C TYR A 110 -8.07 16.94 0.31
N VAL A 111 -7.07 17.41 1.04
CA VAL A 111 -5.72 17.61 0.53
C VAL A 111 -4.89 16.42 0.96
N HIS A 112 -4.47 15.61 -0.02
CA HIS A 112 -3.60 14.48 0.23
C HIS A 112 -2.17 14.99 0.43
N ASN A 113 -1.78 15.17 1.69
CA ASN A 113 -0.41 15.50 2.05
C ASN A 113 0.46 14.26 1.81
N LYS A 114 1.16 14.21 0.66
CA LYS A 114 2.13 13.14 0.39
C LYS A 114 3.18 12.99 1.48
N ASP A 115 3.50 14.07 2.18
CA ASP A 115 4.47 14.08 3.28
C ASP A 115 3.99 13.36 4.55
N ALA A 116 2.69 13.03 4.65
CA ALA A 116 2.13 12.34 5.83
C ALA A 116 2.11 10.81 5.70
N GLU A 117 2.25 10.26 4.49
CA GLU A 117 2.21 8.81 4.26
C GLU A 117 3.60 8.14 4.13
N GLU A 118 4.69 8.91 4.15
CA GLU A 118 6.07 8.35 4.25
C GLU A 118 6.47 7.95 5.70
N SER A 119 5.53 7.52 6.54
CA SER A 119 5.85 6.92 7.86
C SER A 119 5.51 5.43 7.97
N GLU A 120 5.07 4.78 6.88
CA GLU A 120 4.92 3.31 6.84
C GLU A 120 6.19 2.56 6.38
N GLU A 121 7.36 3.19 6.37
CA GLU A 121 8.64 2.47 6.33
C GLU A 121 9.11 2.07 7.74
N ASP A 122 8.39 1.15 8.39
CA ASP A 122 8.96 0.40 9.52
C ASP A 122 8.75 -1.12 9.41
N SER A 123 8.38 -1.60 8.22
CA SER A 123 8.40 -3.04 7.91
C SER A 123 9.83 -3.56 7.63
N THR A 124 10.71 -2.72 7.07
CA THR A 124 12.12 -3.10 6.82
C THR A 124 12.88 -3.25 8.14
N GLY A 125 12.61 -2.42 9.15
CA GLY A 125 13.20 -2.54 10.48
C GLY A 125 12.83 -3.86 11.17
N LEU A 126 11.57 -4.27 11.06
CA LEU A 126 11.04 -5.50 11.65
C LEU A 126 11.60 -6.75 10.95
N VAL A 127 11.71 -6.73 9.61
CA VAL A 127 12.33 -7.82 8.84
C VAL A 127 13.82 -7.94 9.16
N VAL A 128 14.57 -6.83 9.21
CA VAL A 128 15.99 -6.85 9.59
C VAL A 128 16.17 -7.35 11.03
N GLY A 129 15.31 -6.93 11.95
CA GLY A 129 15.29 -7.42 13.34
C GLY A 129 15.10 -8.94 13.42
N LEU A 130 14.14 -9.50 12.69
CA LEU A 130 13.88 -10.94 12.65
C LEU A 130 15.06 -11.74 12.08
N VAL A 131 15.73 -11.23 11.03
CA VAL A 131 16.91 -11.88 10.46
C VAL A 131 18.07 -11.92 11.46
N ILE A 132 18.34 -10.83 12.18
CA ILE A 132 19.40 -10.77 13.20
C ILE A 132 19.12 -11.75 14.34
N VAL A 133 17.89 -11.79 14.85
CA VAL A 133 17.50 -12.72 15.92
C VAL A 133 17.62 -14.19 15.45
N GLY A 134 17.16 -14.48 14.23
CA GLY A 134 17.28 -15.82 13.64
C GLY A 134 18.73 -16.29 13.55
N MET A 135 19.64 -15.42 13.10
CA MET A 135 21.07 -15.74 13.01
C MET A 135 21.73 -15.96 14.38
N ALA A 136 21.35 -15.19 15.40
CA ALA A 136 21.87 -15.37 16.76
C ALA A 136 21.46 -16.73 17.35
N VAL A 137 20.21 -17.15 17.14
CA VAL A 137 19.71 -18.47 17.60
C VAL A 137 20.47 -19.61 16.92
N LEU A 138 20.71 -19.51 15.61
CA LEU A 138 21.48 -20.52 14.86
C LEU A 138 22.93 -20.62 15.35
N ALA A 139 23.58 -19.48 15.63
CA ALA A 139 24.95 -19.47 16.16
C ALA A 139 25.04 -20.12 17.55
N ILE A 140 24.08 -19.84 18.44
CA ILE A 140 24.01 -20.47 19.76
C ILE A 140 23.80 -21.98 19.63
N ALA A 141 22.86 -22.42 18.78
CA ALA A 141 22.61 -23.84 18.55
C ALA A 141 23.85 -24.57 18.02
N ALA A 142 24.55 -23.99 17.04
CA ALA A 142 25.81 -24.54 16.53
C ALA A 142 26.89 -24.63 17.62
N GLY A 143 27.02 -23.60 18.46
CA GLY A 143 27.93 -23.59 19.60
C GLY A 143 27.64 -24.70 20.60
N VAL A 144 26.36 -24.95 20.94
CA VAL A 144 25.95 -26.05 21.83
C VAL A 144 26.32 -27.40 21.23
N ILE A 145 26.05 -27.63 19.94
CA ILE A 145 26.37 -28.88 19.25
C ILE A 145 27.88 -29.16 19.31
N VAL A 146 28.71 -28.17 18.97
CA VAL A 146 30.17 -28.29 19.03
C VAL A 146 30.63 -28.59 20.47
N CYS A 147 30.06 -27.92 21.47
CA CYS A 147 30.40 -28.11 22.88
C CYS A 147 30.05 -29.52 23.38
N VAL A 148 28.92 -30.08 22.94
CA VAL A 148 28.51 -31.46 23.25
C VAL A 148 29.46 -32.47 22.61
N ILE A 149 29.82 -32.29 21.33
CA ILE A 149 30.78 -33.15 20.63
C ILE A 149 32.14 -33.13 21.35
N TYR A 150 32.63 -31.93 21.69
CA TYR A 150 33.90 -31.77 22.40
C TYR A 150 33.90 -32.43 23.79
N LYS A 151 32.82 -32.25 24.56
CA LYS A 151 32.66 -32.93 25.86
C LYS A 151 32.68 -34.44 25.73
N LYS A 152 31.97 -34.99 24.74
CA LYS A 152 31.90 -36.43 24.47
C LYS A 152 33.27 -36.99 24.08
N GLU A 153 34.02 -36.28 23.24
CA GLU A 153 35.37 -36.71 22.84
C GLU A 153 36.35 -36.68 24.02
N LYS A 154 36.28 -35.63 24.87
CA LYS A 154 37.10 -35.55 26.08
C LYS A 154 36.78 -36.68 27.07
N GLN A 155 35.51 -37.05 27.22
CA GLN A 155 35.12 -38.20 28.03
C GLN A 155 35.69 -39.52 27.48
N ARG A 156 35.60 -39.76 26.15
CA ARG A 156 36.21 -40.94 25.53
C ARG A 156 37.71 -41.05 25.81
N LYS A 157 38.44 -39.94 25.67
CA LYS A 157 39.89 -39.89 25.98
C LYS A 157 40.19 -40.14 27.46
N MET A 158 39.33 -39.69 28.38
CA MET A 158 39.47 -39.97 29.81
C MET A 158 39.14 -41.43 30.17
N ASP A 159 38.15 -42.03 29.50
CA ASP A 159 37.77 -43.44 29.71
C ASP A 159 38.82 -44.39 29.11
N GLU A 160 39.41 -44.05 27.97
CA GLU A 160 40.54 -44.78 27.37
C GLU A 160 41.79 -44.71 28.27
N ALA A 161 42.12 -43.54 28.83
CA ALA A 161 43.25 -43.39 29.76
C ALA A 161 43.05 -44.13 31.10
N LYS A 162 41.80 -44.48 31.46
CA LYS A 162 41.48 -45.23 32.68
C LYS A 162 41.37 -46.74 32.47
N ARG A 163 41.44 -47.25 31.24
CA ARG A 163 41.53 -48.69 31.01
C ARG A 163 42.98 -49.13 31.24
N PRO A 164 43.30 -49.84 32.33
CA PRO A 164 44.59 -50.49 32.44
C PRO A 164 44.71 -51.49 31.29
N ASP A 165 45.78 -51.38 30.50
CA ASP A 165 46.19 -52.39 29.54
C ASP A 165 46.43 -53.70 30.29
N GLY A 166 45.40 -54.55 30.34
CA GLY A 166 45.43 -55.73 31.19
C GLY A 166 44.20 -56.60 31.01
N ALA A 167 44.12 -57.28 29.86
CA ALA A 167 43.89 -58.74 29.79
C ALA A 167 43.45 -59.15 28.38
N SER A 168 44.42 -59.70 27.65
CA SER A 168 44.24 -60.84 26.75
C SER A 168 43.35 -61.91 27.40
N ASN A 169 42.29 -62.33 26.69
CA ASN A 169 41.78 -63.71 26.56
C ASN A 169 40.53 -63.63 25.67
N GLU A 170 40.58 -64.10 24.43
CA GLU A 170 40.43 -65.51 24.06
C GLU A 170 39.15 -66.13 24.64
N SER A 171 38.07 -66.16 23.84
CA SER A 171 37.19 -67.33 23.69
C SER A 171 36.01 -67.05 22.73
N ARG A 172 35.98 -67.88 21.67
CA ARG A 172 34.83 -68.65 21.15
C ARG A 172 33.54 -67.91 20.74
N GLU A 173 33.18 -67.95 19.46
CA GLU A 173 32.62 -69.09 18.72
C GLU A 173 31.09 -69.21 18.88
N MET A 174 30.40 -69.12 17.73
CA MET A 174 29.02 -69.53 17.43
C MET A 174 27.85 -68.79 18.12
N GLN A 175 27.03 -68.10 17.31
CA GLN A 175 25.84 -68.74 16.77
C GLN A 175 25.15 -67.89 15.69
N SER A 176 25.04 -68.51 14.52
CA SER A 176 24.10 -68.23 13.46
C SER A 176 22.65 -68.20 13.97
N LYS A 177 21.83 -67.23 13.50
CA LYS A 177 20.47 -67.57 13.05
C LYS A 177 19.93 -66.58 12.03
N VAL A 178 19.95 -67.05 10.79
CA VAL A 178 19.11 -66.64 9.67
C VAL A 178 17.64 -66.68 10.07
N ARG A 179 16.86 -65.64 9.75
CA ARG A 179 15.64 -65.81 8.94
C ARG A 179 15.13 -64.49 8.32
N PRO A 180 14.86 -64.48 7.01
CA PRO A 180 14.02 -63.51 6.33
C PRO A 180 12.55 -64.00 6.32
N GLY A 181 11.61 -63.06 6.20
CA GLY A 181 10.19 -63.31 5.94
C GLY A 181 9.45 -61.97 5.94
N SER A 182 9.02 -61.49 4.77
CA SER A 182 7.70 -61.74 4.15
C SER A 182 6.72 -60.62 4.57
N MET A 183 6.45 -59.64 3.72
CA MET A 183 5.43 -59.60 2.65
C MET A 183 3.99 -59.42 3.18
N ASP A 184 3.32 -58.46 2.54
CA ASP A 184 1.88 -58.18 2.44
C ASP A 184 1.19 -57.29 3.49
N GLY A 185 0.56 -56.23 2.96
CA GLY A 185 -0.27 -55.23 3.62
C GLY A 185 -0.25 -53.90 2.89
#